data_AF-A0AAP9IZ91-F1
#
_entry.id   AF-A0AAP9IZ91-F1
#
_cell.length_a   1.000
_cell.length_b   1.000
_cell.length_c   1.000
_cell.angle_alpha   90.00
_cell.angle_beta   90.00
_cell.angle_gamma   90.00
#
_symmetry.space_group_name_H-M   'P 1'
#
loop_
_entity.id
_entity.type
_entity.pdbx_description
1 polymer ?
#
loop_
_entity_poly.entity_id
_entity_poly.type
_entity_poly.pdbx_seq_one_letter_code
_entity_poly.pdbx_strand_id
1 'polypeptide(L)'
;MGNTIIRDSATKSGAKYFGSNRIEREEVACDLIKELTGYNIAELITERICKPMNLTDTEWISVPKEKLVCDFQATDGYASVRIESHEGHERNLYASVRDLAQWGNLHLNKGLIKS
;
A
#
# COMPACT_ATOMS: atom_id res chain seq x y z
N MET A 1 25.84 -3.12 19.62
CA MET A 1 24.86 -3.23 18.52
C MET A 1 24.33 -1.84 18.26
N GLY A 2 24.50 -1.30 17.06
CA GLY A 2 24.12 0.08 16.76
C GLY A 2 22.61 0.20 16.58
N ASN A 3 22.00 1.21 17.20
CA ASN A 3 20.59 1.52 17.02
C ASN A 3 20.38 2.10 15.62
N THR A 4 19.54 1.48 14.81
CA THR A 4 19.06 2.05 13.55
C THR A 4 18.20 3.28 13.86
N ILE A 5 18.54 4.43 13.29
CA ILE A 5 17.74 5.66 13.43
C ILE A 5 16.74 5.79 12.28
N ILE A 6 15.67 6.57 12.48
CA ILE A 6 14.64 6.84 11.44
C ILE A 6 15.28 7.30 10.11
N ARG A 7 16.38 8.07 10.19
CA ARG A 7 17.16 8.51 9.03
C ARG A 7 17.74 7.34 8.22
N ASP A 8 18.20 6.29 8.88
CA ASP A 8 18.80 5.12 8.23
C ASP A 8 17.74 4.35 7.43
N SER A 9 16.57 4.13 8.05
CA SER A 9 15.41 3.52 7.40
C SER A 9 14.88 4.35 6.22
N ALA A 10 14.82 5.68 6.37
CA ALA A 10 14.32 6.57 5.32
C ALA A 10 15.25 6.67 4.10
N THR A 11 16.57 6.65 4.32
CA THR A 11 17.59 6.97 3.29
C THR A 11 18.26 5.77 2.63
N LYS A 12 17.92 4.53 3.02
CA LYS A 12 18.62 3.29 2.62
C LYS A 12 20.10 3.24 3.06
N SER A 13 20.46 4.00 4.11
CA SER A 13 21.81 3.98 4.67
C SER A 13 21.84 2.99 5.82
N GLY A 14 22.51 1.83 5.67
CA GLY A 14 22.67 0.85 6.75
C GLY A 14 22.12 -0.56 6.43
N ALA A 15 22.42 -1.51 7.31
CA ALA A 15 21.99 -2.91 7.16
C ALA A 15 20.48 -3.06 7.44
N LYS A 16 19.79 -3.88 6.64
CA LYS A 16 18.38 -4.22 6.91
C LYS A 16 18.28 -4.93 8.26
N TYR A 17 17.49 -4.37 9.18
CA TYR A 17 17.21 -4.99 10.46
C TYR A 17 16.04 -5.98 10.32
N PHE A 18 16.19 -7.19 10.82
CA PHE A 18 15.19 -8.28 10.70
C PHE A 18 14.61 -8.71 12.06
N GLY A 19 14.79 -7.93 13.13
CA GLY A 19 14.23 -8.24 14.46
C GLY A 19 12.81 -7.69 14.70
N SER A 20 12.27 -7.94 15.90
CA SER A 20 10.90 -7.56 16.29
C SER A 20 10.64 -6.05 16.35
N ASN A 21 11.69 -5.23 16.54
CA ASN A 21 11.60 -3.76 16.50
C ASN A 21 12.00 -3.23 15.11
N ARG A 22 11.65 -3.93 14.03
CA ARG A 22 11.89 -3.43 12.67
C ARG A 22 10.97 -2.25 12.40
N ILE A 23 11.57 -1.12 12.04
CA ILE A 23 10.85 0.01 11.47
C ILE A 23 10.84 -0.19 9.96
N GLU A 24 9.66 -0.33 9.35
CA GLU A 24 9.55 -0.36 7.89
C GLU A 24 9.63 1.04 7.31
N ARG A 25 10.25 1.17 6.14
CA ARG A 25 10.41 2.48 5.49
C ARG A 25 9.06 3.02 5.02
N GLU A 26 8.23 2.12 4.53
CA GLU A 26 6.89 2.36 4.06
C GLU A 26 5.98 2.85 5.20
N GLU A 27 6.11 2.25 6.38
CA GLU A 27 5.44 2.67 7.62
C GLU A 27 5.87 4.10 8.05
N VAL A 28 7.18 4.37 8.09
CA VAL A 28 7.69 5.73 8.41
C VAL A 28 7.19 6.78 7.41
N ALA A 29 7.14 6.43 6.13
CA ALA A 29 6.61 7.33 5.12
C ALA A 29 5.11 7.59 5.34
N CYS A 30 4.36 6.57 5.72
CA CYS A 30 2.94 6.67 6.06
C CYS A 30 2.72 7.61 7.26
N ASP A 31 3.47 7.41 8.35
CA ASP A 31 3.38 8.26 9.55
C ASP A 31 3.70 9.72 9.24
N LEU A 32 4.76 9.97 8.46
CA LEU A 32 5.14 11.31 8.06
C LEU A 32 4.06 11.98 7.21
N ILE A 33 3.48 11.26 6.24
CA ILE A 33 2.41 11.78 5.40
C ILE A 33 1.18 12.11 6.26
N LYS A 34 0.84 11.24 7.22
CA LYS A 34 -0.27 11.45 8.14
C LYS A 34 -0.06 12.67 9.02
N GLU A 35 1.13 12.85 9.58
CA GLU A 35 1.47 14.02 10.40
C GLU A 35 1.43 15.33 9.58
N LEU A 36 1.93 15.31 8.35
CA LEU A 36 2.01 16.50 7.51
C LEU A 36 0.67 16.91 6.88
N THR A 37 -0.22 15.94 6.62
CA THR A 37 -1.44 16.18 5.83
C THR A 37 -2.72 16.00 6.63
N GLY A 38 -2.67 15.31 7.77
CA GLY A 38 -3.85 14.86 8.52
C GLY A 38 -4.57 13.66 7.92
N TYR A 39 -4.09 13.13 6.78
CA TYR A 39 -4.70 12.00 6.08
C TYR A 39 -3.69 10.87 5.91
N ASN A 40 -4.15 9.62 5.95
CA ASN A 40 -3.28 8.48 5.64
C ASN A 40 -3.09 8.29 4.12
N ILE A 41 -2.20 7.38 3.73
CA ILE A 41 -1.89 7.15 2.31
C ILE A 41 -3.13 6.63 1.57
N ALA A 42 -3.89 5.71 2.17
CA ALA A 42 -5.07 5.12 1.54
C ALA A 42 -6.14 6.19 1.23
N GLU A 43 -6.39 7.10 2.15
CA GLU A 43 -7.31 8.24 1.98
C GLU A 43 -6.82 9.17 0.86
N LEU A 44 -5.54 9.56 0.89
CA LEU A 44 -4.98 10.45 -0.12
C LEU A 44 -5.06 9.87 -1.53
N ILE A 45 -4.72 8.58 -1.69
CA ILE A 45 -4.81 7.89 -2.98
C ILE A 45 -6.29 7.77 -3.40
N THR A 46 -7.18 7.40 -2.48
CA THR A 46 -8.61 7.28 -2.78
C THR A 46 -9.19 8.60 -3.29
N GLU A 47 -8.94 9.71 -2.57
CA GLU A 47 -9.50 11.01 -2.90
C GLU A 47 -8.86 11.66 -4.13
N ARG A 48 -7.54 11.56 -4.27
CA ARG A 48 -6.80 12.30 -5.32
C ARG A 48 -6.63 11.51 -6.61
N ILE A 49 -6.85 10.20 -6.57
CA ILE A 49 -6.57 9.31 -7.69
C ILE A 49 -7.78 8.43 -8.00
N CYS A 50 -8.21 7.58 -7.07
CA CYS A 50 -9.26 6.59 -7.36
C CYS A 50 -10.58 7.28 -7.74
N LYS A 51 -11.03 8.26 -6.96
CA LYS A 51 -12.27 9.00 -7.26
C LYS A 51 -12.20 9.78 -8.59
N PRO A 52 -11.17 10.61 -8.87
CA PRO A 52 -11.07 11.30 -10.16
C PRO A 52 -11.00 10.38 -11.37
N MET A 53 -10.43 9.18 -11.22
CA MET A 53 -10.32 8.19 -12.29
C MET A 53 -11.46 7.17 -12.33
N ASN A 54 -12.42 7.28 -11.40
CA ASN A 54 -13.52 6.34 -11.23
C ASN A 54 -13.05 4.88 -11.06
N LEU A 55 -11.99 4.67 -10.28
CA LEU A 55 -11.52 3.36 -9.84
C LEU A 55 -12.36 2.92 -8.64
N THR A 56 -13.38 2.10 -8.87
CA THR A 56 -14.40 1.75 -7.85
C THR A 56 -14.10 0.48 -7.07
N ASP A 57 -13.15 -0.33 -7.54
CA ASP A 57 -12.83 -1.65 -7.00
C ASP A 57 -11.33 -1.73 -6.66
N THR A 58 -10.77 -0.64 -6.13
CA THR A 58 -9.38 -0.53 -5.65
C THR A 58 -9.34 0.03 -4.23
N GLU A 59 -8.89 -0.76 -3.27
CA GLU A 59 -8.85 -0.35 -1.84
C GLU A 59 -7.90 -1.23 -1.00
N TRP A 60 -7.42 -0.67 0.12
CA TRP A 60 -6.76 -1.42 1.18
C TRP A 60 -7.80 -2.13 2.05
N ILE A 61 -7.67 -3.45 2.24
CA ILE A 61 -8.69 -4.27 2.90
C ILE A 61 -8.37 -4.51 4.39
N SER A 62 -9.20 -3.96 5.28
CA SER A 62 -9.12 -4.20 6.73
C SER A 62 -10.17 -5.16 7.29
N VAL A 63 -11.13 -5.57 6.46
CA VAL A 63 -12.17 -6.55 6.80
C VAL A 63 -12.44 -7.48 5.60
N PRO A 64 -12.72 -8.78 5.82
CA PRO A 64 -12.98 -9.70 4.71
C PRO A 64 -14.18 -9.25 3.86
N LYS A 65 -14.09 -9.43 2.53
CA LYS A 65 -15.19 -9.19 1.57
C LYS A 65 -15.32 -10.38 0.61
N GLU A 66 -16.55 -10.67 0.18
CA GLU A 66 -16.87 -11.83 -0.67
C GLU A 66 -16.17 -11.82 -2.04
N LYS A 67 -15.87 -10.63 -2.57
CA LYS A 67 -15.27 -10.46 -3.90
C LYS A 67 -13.74 -10.62 -3.93
N LEU A 68 -13.11 -10.90 -2.79
CA LEU A 68 -11.65 -10.98 -2.69
C LEU A 68 -11.15 -12.34 -3.17
N VAL A 69 -9.99 -12.31 -3.83
CA VAL A 69 -9.28 -13.52 -4.24
C VAL A 69 -8.23 -13.84 -3.17
N CYS A 70 -8.10 -15.12 -2.86
CA CYS A 70 -7.10 -15.60 -1.92
C CYS A 70 -5.71 -15.66 -2.56
N ASP A 71 -4.70 -15.29 -1.78
CA ASP A 71 -3.32 -15.64 -2.05
C ASP A 71 -3.12 -17.13 -1.77
N PHE A 72 -2.53 -17.84 -2.72
CA PHE A 72 -2.15 -19.24 -2.54
C PHE A 72 -0.68 -19.31 -2.10
N GLN A 73 -0.44 -19.68 -0.84
CA GLN A 73 0.91 -19.94 -0.34
C GLN A 73 1.22 -21.44 -0.42
N ALA A 74 2.29 -21.77 -1.14
CA ALA A 74 2.68 -23.16 -1.39
C ALA A 74 3.15 -23.91 -0.14
N THR A 75 3.57 -23.20 0.91
CA THR A 75 4.16 -23.75 2.14
C THR A 75 3.14 -24.35 3.10
N ASP A 76 1.93 -23.83 3.11
CA ASP A 76 0.91 -24.07 4.13
C ASP A 76 -0.41 -24.57 3.51
N GLY A 77 -0.53 -24.55 2.18
CA GLY A 77 -1.57 -25.24 1.42
C GLY A 77 -2.96 -24.63 1.50
N TYR A 78 -3.15 -23.56 2.26
CA TYR A 78 -4.43 -22.85 2.39
C TYR A 78 -4.41 -21.53 1.64
N ALA A 79 -5.42 -21.35 0.79
CA ALA A 79 -5.69 -20.07 0.17
C ALA A 79 -6.22 -19.09 1.24
N SER A 80 -5.57 -17.95 1.43
CA SER A 80 -5.99 -16.95 2.43
C SER A 80 -6.04 -15.55 1.84
N VAL A 81 -6.94 -14.71 2.37
CA VAL A 81 -7.00 -13.29 2.02
C VAL A 81 -6.07 -12.52 2.96
N ARG A 82 -5.29 -11.59 2.43
CA ARG A 82 -4.45 -10.71 3.24
C ARG A 82 -5.28 -9.54 3.75
N ILE A 83 -5.42 -9.45 5.06
CA ILE A 83 -6.17 -8.41 5.73
C ILE A 83 -5.24 -7.75 6.73
N GLU A 84 -5.02 -6.45 6.55
CA GLU A 84 -4.12 -5.64 7.35
C GLU A 84 -4.76 -4.26 7.57
N SER A 85 -4.00 -3.26 8.02
CA SER A 85 -4.56 -1.93 8.29
C SER A 85 -5.00 -1.21 6.99
N HIS A 86 -5.78 -0.14 7.12
CA HIS A 86 -6.16 0.73 6.01
C HIS A 86 -5.31 2.02 5.95
N GLU A 87 -4.07 1.99 6.47
CA GLU A 87 -3.19 3.17 6.49
C GLU A 87 -2.54 3.42 5.12
N GLY A 88 -2.36 2.37 4.31
CA GLY A 88 -2.00 2.49 2.90
C GLY A 88 -0.55 2.12 2.57
N HIS A 89 0.18 1.54 3.52
CA HIS A 89 1.55 1.08 3.33
C HIS A 89 1.69 -0.45 3.38
N GLU A 90 0.61 -1.12 3.76
CA GLU A 90 0.45 -2.56 3.88
C GLU A 90 0.26 -3.23 2.52
N ARG A 91 0.42 -4.57 2.50
CA ARG A 91 0.35 -5.37 1.26
C ARG A 91 -1.06 -5.89 0.94
N ASN A 92 -2.08 -5.30 1.56
CA ASN A 92 -3.50 -5.64 1.43
C ASN A 92 -4.26 -4.70 0.48
N LEU A 93 -3.58 -4.02 -0.46
CA LEU A 93 -4.24 -3.30 -1.54
C LEU A 93 -4.76 -4.29 -2.57
N TYR A 94 -6.07 -4.37 -2.72
CA TYR A 94 -6.74 -5.14 -3.76
C TYR A 94 -7.21 -4.20 -4.88
N ALA A 95 -7.16 -4.68 -6.11
CA ALA A 95 -7.66 -3.97 -7.28
C ALA A 95 -8.34 -4.95 -8.24
N SER A 96 -9.42 -4.52 -8.89
CA SER A 96 -9.97 -5.25 -10.02
C SER A 96 -9.00 -5.21 -11.22
N VAL A 97 -9.13 -6.18 -12.14
CA VAL A 97 -8.34 -6.18 -13.39
C VAL A 97 -8.59 -4.91 -14.21
N ARG A 98 -9.81 -4.36 -14.16
CA ARG A 98 -10.18 -3.13 -14.86
C ARG A 98 -9.44 -1.93 -14.29
N ASP A 99 -9.48 -1.75 -12.98
CA ASP A 99 -8.84 -0.63 -12.30
C ASP A 99 -7.32 -0.71 -12.46
N LEU A 100 -6.75 -1.92 -12.35
CA LEU A 100 -5.32 -2.14 -12.56
C LEU A 100 -4.90 -1.78 -14.00
N ALA A 101 -5.72 -2.10 -15.01
CA ALA A 101 -5.45 -1.71 -16.39
C ALA A 101 -5.49 -0.17 -16.57
N GLN A 102 -6.44 0.51 -15.92
CA GLN A 102 -6.50 1.98 -15.93
C GLN A 102 -5.29 2.60 -15.22
N TRP A 103 -4.84 2.01 -14.11
CA TRP A 103 -3.63 2.41 -13.40
C TRP A 103 -2.38 2.26 -14.25
N GLY A 104 -2.26 1.14 -14.96
CA GLY A 104 -1.19 0.91 -15.95
C GLY A 104 -1.23 1.94 -17.08
N ASN A 105 -2.42 2.26 -17.59
CA ASN A 105 -2.59 3.29 -18.62
C ASN A 105 -2.21 4.69 -18.11
N LEU A 106 -2.51 5.04 -16.86
CA LEU A 106 -2.07 6.30 -16.25
C LEU A 106 -0.54 6.42 -16.27
N HIS A 107 0.16 5.35 -15.89
CA HIS A 107 1.62 5.30 -15.92
C HIS A 107 2.17 5.47 -17.34
N LEU A 108 1.60 4.77 -18.32
CA LEU A 108 1.99 4.90 -19.73
C LEU A 108 1.81 6.34 -20.25
N ASN A 109 0.77 7.04 -19.78
CA ASN A 109 0.49 8.41 -20.14
C ASN A 109 1.09 9.45 -19.18
N LYS A 110 2.09 9.07 -18.36
CA LYS A 110 2.83 9.97 -17.44
C LYS A 110 1.92 10.76 -16.49
N GLY A 111 0.86 10.13 -15.99
CA GLY A 111 -0.09 10.77 -15.07
C GLY A 111 -1.17 11.61 -15.74
N LEU A 112 -1.23 11.68 -17.08
CA LEU A 112 -2.29 12.39 -17.78
C LEU A 112 -3.54 11.53 -17.89
N ILE A 113 -4.62 12.00 -17.27
CA ILE A 113 -5.95 11.42 -17.42
C ILE A 113 -6.55 12.00 -18.72
N LYS A 114 -6.96 11.13 -19.65
CA LYS A 114 -7.71 11.57 -20.82
C LYS A 114 -9.14 11.88 -20.37
N SER A 115 -9.49 13.17 -20.37
CA SER A 115 -10.84 13.70 -20.17
C SER A 115 -11.72 13.47 -21.38
#